data_AF-A0A2M7TAR1-F1
#
_entry.id   AF-A0A2M7TAR1-F1
#
_cell.length_a   1.000
_cell.length_b   1.000
_cell.length_c   1.000
_cell.angle_alpha   90.00
_cell.angle_beta   90.00
_cell.angle_gamma   90.00
#
_symmetry.space_group_name_H-M   'P 1'
#
loop_
_entity.id
_entity.type
_entity.pdbx_description
1 polymer ?
#
loop_
_entity_poly.entity_id
_entity_poly.type
_entity_poly.pdbx_seq_one_letter_code
_entity_poly.pdbx_strand_id
1 'polypeptide(L)'
;AAIGYASGQTGPSNGLIISGNVGIGTTGPGARLQINPTVTATTDARMFQSGIVYNGATAMADWYGGYIAAPTGTGTITNILNKLGFAKNVVEYSPNNNILSCKLELFGYKYAFVTEANAGNVGIGTTSPSQALEVNGGIRQNTTTTKPTCDATTRGTTWFTQGTAGVKDSYEICAKDVGDAYSWRTIY
;
A
#
# COMPACT_ATOMS: atom_id res chain seq x y z
N ALA A 1 43.98 -28.54 1.79
CA ALA A 1 43.23 -28.23 0.55
C ALA A 1 43.77 -26.91 0.01
N ALA A 2 44.24 -26.87 -1.22
CA ALA A 2 44.70 -25.62 -1.82
C ALA A 2 43.48 -24.73 -2.08
N ILE A 3 43.44 -23.55 -1.46
CA ILE A 3 42.55 -22.47 -1.88
C ILE A 3 43.30 -21.81 -3.05
N GLY A 4 43.01 -22.23 -4.28
CA GLY A 4 43.78 -21.82 -5.46
C GLY A 4 43.10 -22.22 -6.78
N TYR A 5 43.24 -21.33 -7.75
CA TYR A 5 42.58 -21.28 -9.06
C TYR A 5 42.89 -22.49 -9.97
N ALA A 6 41.93 -22.83 -10.83
CA ALA A 6 42.22 -23.64 -12.02
C ALA A 6 43.11 -22.83 -12.97
N SER A 7 44.10 -23.50 -13.57
CA SER A 7 45.18 -22.94 -14.38
C SER A 7 44.73 -21.89 -15.41
N GLY A 8 45.28 -20.67 -15.33
CA GLY A 8 45.26 -19.70 -16.44
C GLY A 8 44.74 -18.29 -16.14
N GLN A 9 44.38 -17.94 -14.92
CA GLN A 9 43.92 -16.58 -14.56
C GLN A 9 44.58 -16.10 -13.25
N THR A 10 45.20 -14.93 -13.28
CA THR A 10 45.82 -14.30 -12.10
C THR A 10 44.75 -13.68 -11.22
N GLY A 11 44.76 -13.99 -9.92
CA GLY A 11 43.87 -13.33 -8.96
C GLY A 11 44.14 -11.81 -8.85
N PRO A 12 43.14 -11.00 -8.48
CA PRO A 12 43.33 -9.57 -8.26
C PRO A 12 44.17 -9.30 -7.01
N SER A 13 44.84 -8.13 -6.97
CA SER A 13 45.56 -7.68 -5.76
C SER A 13 44.60 -7.62 -4.58
N ASN A 14 44.92 -8.34 -3.50
CA ASN A 14 44.11 -8.45 -2.27
C ASN A 14 42.69 -9.05 -2.46
N GLY A 15 42.46 -9.87 -3.48
CA GLY A 15 41.16 -10.53 -3.67
C GLY A 15 41.26 -12.03 -3.95
N LEU A 16 40.09 -12.67 -4.00
CA LEU A 16 39.95 -14.10 -4.17
C LEU A 16 39.08 -14.39 -5.41
N ILE A 17 39.56 -15.26 -6.30
CA ILE A 17 38.77 -15.83 -7.41
C ILE A 17 38.50 -17.29 -7.07
N ILE A 18 37.23 -17.68 -7.12
CA ILE A 18 36.79 -19.07 -6.88
C ILE A 18 36.09 -19.57 -8.14
N SER A 19 36.58 -20.68 -8.68
CA SER A 19 35.88 -21.45 -9.71
C SER A 19 34.85 -22.35 -9.03
N GLY A 20 33.60 -21.91 -8.97
CA GLY A 20 32.49 -22.68 -8.41
C GLY A 20 31.63 -21.91 -7.40
N ASN A 21 30.85 -22.65 -6.62
CA ASN A 21 29.98 -22.09 -5.59
C ASN A 21 30.78 -21.77 -4.32
N VAL A 22 30.47 -20.62 -3.69
CA VAL A 22 31.10 -20.18 -2.44
C VAL A 22 30.14 -20.41 -1.27
N GLY A 23 30.56 -21.22 -0.30
CA GLY A 23 29.81 -21.46 0.94
C GLY A 23 30.47 -20.77 2.14
N ILE A 24 29.72 -19.97 2.90
CA ILE A 24 30.13 -19.45 4.21
C ILE A 24 29.22 -20.07 5.27
N GLY A 25 29.78 -20.88 6.16
CA GLY A 25 29.00 -21.61 7.18
C GLY A 25 28.17 -22.79 6.63
N THR A 26 28.49 -23.26 5.42
CA THR A 26 27.96 -24.50 4.83
C THR A 26 29.09 -25.28 4.15
N THR A 27 29.03 -26.60 4.19
CA THR A 27 29.98 -27.50 3.50
C THR A 27 29.50 -27.94 2.11
N GLY A 28 28.23 -27.67 1.77
CA GLY A 28 27.62 -28.02 0.49
C GLY A 28 26.83 -26.85 -0.08
N PRO A 29 27.48 -25.85 -0.70
CA PRO A 29 26.78 -24.69 -1.24
C PRO A 29 25.97 -25.05 -2.50
N GLY A 30 24.64 -24.89 -2.42
CA GLY A 30 23.68 -25.16 -3.50
C GLY A 30 23.48 -24.00 -4.49
N ALA A 31 24.03 -22.82 -4.19
CA ALA A 31 24.01 -21.63 -5.03
C ALA A 31 25.42 -21.05 -5.18
N ARG A 32 25.62 -20.18 -6.17
CA ARG A 32 26.91 -19.53 -6.45
C ARG A 32 27.53 -18.85 -5.23
N LEU A 33 26.70 -18.28 -4.35
CA LEU A 33 27.07 -17.83 -3.02
C LEU A 33 25.96 -18.25 -2.04
N GLN A 34 26.31 -19.04 -1.02
CA GLN A 34 25.40 -19.43 0.06
C GLN A 34 26.03 -19.10 1.41
N ILE A 35 25.29 -18.40 2.27
CA ILE A 35 25.69 -18.06 3.63
C ILE A 35 24.65 -18.64 4.61
N ASN A 36 25.11 -19.37 5.63
CA ASN A 36 24.26 -20.05 6.63
C ASN A 36 24.91 -19.96 8.03
N PRO A 37 24.20 -19.57 9.11
CA PRO A 37 22.76 -19.30 9.19
C PRO A 37 22.34 -17.90 8.71
N THR A 38 23.12 -16.84 8.99
CA THR A 38 22.71 -15.45 8.71
C THR A 38 23.93 -14.55 8.45
N VAL A 39 23.77 -13.53 7.60
CA VAL A 39 24.71 -12.39 7.50
C VAL A 39 24.31 -11.34 8.53
N THR A 40 25.14 -11.15 9.56
CA THR A 40 24.96 -10.06 10.54
C THR A 40 25.90 -8.91 10.20
N ALA A 41 25.35 -7.74 9.87
CA ALA A 41 26.13 -6.52 9.68
C ALA A 41 25.89 -5.56 10.84
N THR A 42 26.95 -4.97 11.39
CA THR A 42 26.89 -3.95 12.45
C THR A 42 26.83 -2.51 11.91
N THR A 43 26.88 -2.37 10.58
CA THR A 43 26.78 -1.11 9.79
C THR A 43 26.13 -1.42 8.42
N ASP A 44 26.20 -0.50 7.44
CA ASP A 44 25.63 -0.67 6.10
C ASP A 44 26.12 -1.96 5.40
N ALA A 45 25.20 -2.88 5.16
CA ALA A 45 25.44 -4.06 4.34
C ALA A 45 25.37 -3.69 2.84
N ARG A 46 26.50 -3.28 2.25
CA ARG A 46 26.63 -3.04 0.79
C ARG A 46 26.74 -4.38 0.04
N MET A 47 25.71 -5.22 0.10
CA MET A 47 25.81 -6.61 -0.36
C MET A 47 25.94 -6.74 -1.88
N PHE A 48 25.14 -6.01 -2.67
CA PHE A 48 25.20 -6.04 -4.13
C PHE A 48 24.85 -4.67 -4.70
N GLN A 49 25.78 -4.04 -5.43
CA GLN A 49 25.55 -2.72 -6.05
C GLN A 49 24.58 -2.76 -7.24
N SER A 50 24.26 -3.97 -7.75
CA SER A 50 23.16 -4.22 -8.68
C SER A 50 22.28 -5.35 -8.13
N GLY A 51 20.95 -5.18 -8.19
CA GLY A 51 19.95 -6.01 -7.51
C GLY A 51 20.10 -7.52 -7.69
N ILE A 52 19.72 -8.27 -6.66
CA ILE A 52 19.59 -9.72 -6.71
C ILE A 52 18.44 -10.04 -7.68
N VAL A 53 18.75 -10.60 -8.85
CA VAL A 53 17.75 -11.08 -9.81
C VAL A 53 17.43 -12.53 -9.49
N TYR A 54 16.18 -12.82 -9.11
CA TYR A 54 15.66 -14.17 -9.03
C TYR A 54 15.02 -14.56 -10.36
N ASN A 55 15.48 -15.65 -10.97
CA ASN A 55 14.97 -16.15 -12.26
C ASN A 55 14.49 -17.61 -12.14
N GLY A 56 13.81 -17.94 -11.03
CA GLY A 56 13.21 -19.26 -10.84
C GLY A 56 11.88 -19.39 -11.58
N ALA A 57 11.54 -20.62 -11.99
CA ALA A 57 10.27 -20.93 -12.66
C ALA A 57 9.05 -20.91 -11.72
N THR A 58 9.27 -20.85 -10.40
CA THR A 58 8.26 -20.81 -9.35
C THR A 58 8.39 -19.54 -8.52
N ALA A 59 7.29 -19.08 -7.92
CA ALA A 59 7.33 -17.97 -6.98
C ALA A 59 8.26 -18.27 -5.80
N MET A 60 8.94 -17.24 -5.30
CA MET A 60 9.77 -17.31 -4.10
C MET A 60 8.83 -17.55 -2.90
N ALA A 61 8.96 -18.69 -2.21
CA ALA A 61 8.10 -19.00 -1.07
C ALA A 61 8.40 -18.10 0.15
N ASP A 62 9.69 -17.80 0.38
CA ASP A 62 10.17 -17.05 1.54
C ASP A 62 11.25 -16.05 1.11
N TRP A 63 10.89 -14.77 0.87
CA TRP A 63 11.86 -13.68 0.69
C TRP A 63 11.89 -12.78 1.92
N TYR A 64 12.99 -12.84 2.67
CA TYR A 64 13.25 -12.00 3.85
C TYR A 64 14.30 -10.89 3.59
N GLY A 65 14.56 -10.54 2.32
CA GLY A 65 15.57 -9.55 1.94
C GLY A 65 15.08 -8.11 2.12
N GLY A 66 15.60 -7.42 3.15
CA GLY A 66 15.37 -6.01 3.40
C GLY A 66 16.22 -5.06 2.52
N TYR A 67 15.57 -3.95 2.15
CA TYR A 67 16.10 -2.68 1.62
C TYR A 67 16.58 -2.62 0.16
N ILE A 68 15.76 -2.01 -0.70
CA ILE A 68 16.16 -1.48 -2.02
C ILE A 68 16.43 0.01 -1.83
N ALA A 69 17.70 0.42 -1.80
CA ALA A 69 18.04 1.83 -1.88
C ALA A 69 17.88 2.33 -3.33
N ALA A 70 17.28 3.50 -3.51
CA ALA A 70 17.11 4.15 -4.80
C ALA A 70 18.49 4.42 -5.46
N PRO A 71 18.63 4.29 -6.80
CA PRO A 71 19.72 4.94 -7.49
C PRO A 71 19.53 6.46 -7.37
N THR A 72 20.63 7.20 -7.24
CA THR A 72 20.68 8.68 -7.26
C THR A 72 20.41 9.26 -8.66
N GLY A 73 19.48 8.69 -9.42
CA GLY A 73 19.07 9.14 -10.75
C GLY A 73 17.59 8.86 -10.97
N THR A 74 16.91 9.76 -11.67
CA THR A 74 15.47 9.73 -11.98
C THR A 74 15.07 8.41 -12.68
N GLY A 75 14.57 7.46 -11.88
CA GLY A 75 14.00 6.21 -12.35
C GLY A 75 12.88 5.75 -11.40
N THR A 76 11.68 5.55 -11.93
CA THR A 76 10.50 5.10 -11.17
C THR A 76 10.56 3.60 -10.89
N ILE A 77 10.53 3.22 -9.61
CA ILE A 77 10.39 1.83 -9.16
C ILE A 77 8.92 1.41 -9.33
N THR A 78 8.65 0.47 -10.23
CA THR A 78 7.33 -0.18 -10.33
C THR A 78 7.33 -1.44 -9.47
N ASN A 79 7.31 -1.26 -8.15
CA ASN A 79 6.71 -2.28 -7.28
C ASN A 79 5.19 -2.20 -7.52
N ILE A 80 4.48 -3.32 -7.36
CA ILE A 80 3.02 -3.45 -7.48
C ILE A 80 2.24 -2.39 -6.63
N LEU A 81 2.94 -1.66 -5.76
CA LEU A 81 2.46 -0.64 -4.82
C LEU A 81 2.49 0.82 -5.33
N ASN A 82 3.19 1.16 -6.44
CA ASN A 82 3.24 2.55 -6.96
C ASN A 82 2.13 2.90 -7.97
N LYS A 83 1.29 1.94 -8.37
CA LYS A 83 0.12 2.25 -9.20
C LYS A 83 -1.04 2.84 -8.39
N LEU A 84 -0.93 2.84 -7.05
CA LEU A 84 -1.96 3.30 -6.12
C LEU A 84 -1.53 4.48 -5.20
N GLY A 85 -0.29 4.96 -5.30
CA GLY A 85 0.13 6.22 -4.64
C GLY A 85 0.22 6.19 -3.11
N PHE A 86 0.53 5.04 -2.49
CA PHE A 86 0.56 4.89 -1.03
C PHE A 86 1.93 5.20 -0.42
N ALA A 87 1.98 6.06 0.60
CA ALA A 87 3.23 6.52 1.21
C ALA A 87 3.77 5.60 2.32
N LYS A 88 2.89 4.84 3.00
CA LYS A 88 3.26 3.93 4.10
C LYS A 88 2.09 3.02 4.41
N ASN A 89 2.30 1.70 4.31
CA ASN A 89 1.37 0.71 4.85
C ASN A 89 2.01 0.10 6.09
N VAL A 90 1.45 0.40 7.26
CA VAL A 90 1.68 -0.43 8.44
C VAL A 90 0.50 -1.40 8.48
N VAL A 91 0.72 -2.62 7.97
CA VAL A 91 -0.19 -3.74 8.25
C VAL A 91 0.28 -4.34 9.57
N GLU A 92 -0.45 -4.04 10.65
CA GLU A 92 -0.23 -4.68 11.95
C GLU A 92 -0.95 -6.03 11.94
N TYR A 93 -0.21 -7.12 12.16
CA TYR A 93 -0.77 -8.46 12.31
C TYR A 93 -0.89 -8.86 13.78
N SER A 94 -1.87 -9.71 14.07
CA SER A 94 -2.01 -10.44 15.33
C SER A 94 -0.90 -11.48 15.44
N PRO A 95 -0.55 -11.98 16.64
CA PRO A 95 0.20 -13.23 16.78
C PRO A 95 -0.39 -14.41 16.00
N ASN A 96 -1.68 -14.35 15.64
CA ASN A 96 -2.40 -15.37 14.88
C ASN A 96 -2.61 -15.00 13.39
N ASN A 97 -1.82 -14.07 12.83
CA ASN A 97 -1.87 -13.64 11.43
C ASN A 97 -3.19 -12.98 10.95
N ASN A 98 -4.09 -12.63 11.87
CA ASN A 98 -5.23 -11.75 11.55
C ASN A 98 -4.75 -10.31 11.36
N ILE A 99 -5.34 -9.58 10.40
CA ILE A 99 -5.07 -8.16 10.21
C ILE A 99 -5.71 -7.38 11.38
N LEU A 100 -4.90 -6.72 12.19
CA LEU A 100 -5.34 -5.90 13.33
C LEU A 100 -5.70 -4.49 12.90
N SER A 101 -4.89 -3.90 12.01
CA SER A 101 -5.19 -2.62 11.39
C SER A 101 -4.47 -2.49 10.06
N CYS A 102 -5.16 -1.93 9.07
CA CYS A 102 -4.54 -1.38 7.86
C CYS A 102 -4.53 0.13 8.03
N LYS A 103 -3.41 0.69 8.49
CA LYS A 103 -3.22 2.15 8.53
C LYS A 103 -2.70 2.58 7.18
N LEU A 104 -3.58 3.20 6.39
CA LEU A 104 -3.21 3.87 5.16
C LEU A 104 -2.91 5.35 5.48
N GLU A 105 -1.63 5.69 5.59
CA GLU A 105 -1.19 7.08 5.73
C GLU A 105 -0.94 7.66 4.32
N LEU A 106 -1.96 8.34 3.75
CA LEU A 106 -1.83 9.08 2.49
C LEU A 106 -1.42 10.53 2.82
N PHE A 107 -0.16 10.91 2.53
CA PHE A 107 0.38 12.28 2.56
C PHE A 107 -0.42 13.32 3.38
N GLY A 108 -0.51 13.14 4.70
CA GLY A 108 -1.12 14.13 5.60
C GLY A 108 -2.66 14.25 5.58
N TYR A 109 -3.37 13.45 4.79
CA TYR A 109 -4.83 13.38 4.82
C TYR A 109 -5.28 12.05 5.44
N LYS A 110 -6.06 12.16 6.52
CA LYS A 110 -6.46 11.06 7.43
C LYS A 110 -7.57 10.14 6.93
N TYR A 111 -8.08 10.33 5.70
CA TYR A 111 -9.32 9.69 5.29
C TYR A 111 -9.24 9.20 3.85
N ALA A 112 -9.11 7.89 3.70
CA ALA A 112 -9.50 7.22 2.46
C ALA A 112 -10.20 5.91 2.84
N PHE A 113 -11.51 5.87 2.63
CA PHE A 113 -12.20 4.61 2.40
C PHE A 113 -11.71 4.10 1.04
N VAL A 114 -10.71 3.20 1.04
CA VAL A 114 -10.16 2.62 -0.17
C VAL A 114 -10.98 1.38 -0.51
N THR A 115 -11.77 1.47 -1.57
CA THR A 115 -12.11 0.29 -2.37
C THR A 115 -11.15 0.20 -3.53
N GLU A 116 -10.63 -0.99 -3.80
CA GLU A 116 -9.94 -1.23 -5.06
C GLU A 116 -10.94 -1.08 -6.21
N ALA A 117 -10.49 -0.71 -7.41
CA ALA A 117 -11.35 -0.42 -8.57
C ALA A 117 -12.34 -1.55 -8.95
N ASN A 118 -12.19 -2.75 -8.38
CA ASN A 118 -13.05 -3.92 -8.58
C ASN A 118 -13.54 -4.57 -7.27
N ALA A 119 -13.43 -3.91 -6.12
CA ALA A 119 -13.80 -4.49 -4.82
C ALA A 119 -15.32 -4.75 -4.67
N GLY A 120 -16.13 -4.22 -5.58
CA GLY A 120 -17.59 -4.33 -5.54
C GLY A 120 -18.22 -3.35 -4.56
N ASN A 121 -19.25 -3.80 -3.86
CA ASN A 121 -20.04 -3.00 -2.94
C ASN A 121 -19.31 -2.78 -1.60
N VAL A 122 -19.61 -1.66 -0.96
CA VAL A 122 -19.12 -1.28 0.37
C VAL A 122 -20.14 -1.65 1.43
N GLY A 123 -19.81 -2.59 2.31
CA GLY A 123 -20.60 -2.89 3.50
C GLY A 123 -19.98 -2.27 4.75
N ILE A 124 -20.74 -1.47 5.49
CA ILE A 124 -20.40 -1.04 6.85
C ILE A 124 -21.36 -1.74 7.82
N GLY A 125 -20.84 -2.67 8.63
CA GLY A 125 -21.67 -3.49 9.53
C GLY A 125 -22.45 -4.61 8.82
N THR A 126 -22.17 -4.87 7.54
CA THR A 126 -22.71 -5.98 6.74
C THR A 126 -21.61 -6.57 5.88
N THR A 127 -21.59 -7.89 5.72
CA THR A 127 -20.64 -8.63 4.87
C THR A 127 -21.23 -9.01 3.51
N SER A 128 -22.51 -8.70 3.27
CA SER A 128 -23.21 -9.02 2.03
C SER A 128 -24.05 -7.83 1.55
N PRO A 129 -23.41 -6.67 1.26
CA PRO A 129 -24.12 -5.48 0.79
C PRO A 129 -24.78 -5.72 -0.57
N SER A 130 -26.06 -5.37 -0.66
CA SER A 130 -26.89 -5.46 -1.87
C SER A 130 -26.82 -4.21 -2.75
N GLN A 131 -26.26 -3.11 -2.23
CA GLN A 131 -26.07 -1.84 -2.91
C GLN A 131 -24.60 -1.39 -2.85
N ALA A 132 -24.20 -0.49 -3.75
CA ALA A 132 -22.83 0.01 -3.84
C ALA A 132 -22.27 0.55 -2.51
N LEU A 133 -23.13 1.14 -1.67
CA LEU A 133 -22.86 1.45 -0.28
C LEU A 133 -24.06 1.02 0.58
N GLU A 134 -23.83 0.11 1.52
CA GLU A 134 -24.83 -0.33 2.49
C GLU A 134 -24.27 -0.20 3.90
N VAL A 135 -24.99 0.54 4.75
CA VAL A 135 -24.64 0.74 6.16
C VAL A 135 -25.72 0.07 7.01
N ASN A 136 -25.36 -1.03 7.67
CA ASN A 136 -26.21 -1.66 8.67
C ASN A 136 -26.00 -0.93 10.01
N GLY A 137 -26.59 0.26 10.12
CA GLY A 137 -26.42 1.19 11.22
C GLY A 137 -26.77 2.63 10.82
N GLY A 138 -26.44 3.59 11.68
CA GLY A 138 -26.67 5.01 11.41
C GLY A 138 -25.52 5.67 10.63
N ILE A 139 -25.84 6.66 9.79
CA ILE A 139 -24.88 7.57 9.16
C ILE A 139 -25.00 8.94 9.84
N ARG A 140 -23.90 9.44 10.43
CA ARG A 140 -23.85 10.80 10.97
C ARG A 140 -23.27 11.75 9.93
N GLN A 141 -24.10 12.62 9.37
CA GLN A 141 -23.66 13.70 8.49
C GLN A 141 -23.26 14.91 9.35
N ASN A 142 -21.96 15.10 9.56
CA ASN A 142 -21.43 16.25 10.29
C ASN A 142 -20.84 17.29 9.33
N THR A 143 -21.73 18.09 8.75
CA THR A 143 -21.46 19.13 7.76
C THR A 143 -21.12 20.45 8.45
N THR A 144 -19.87 20.60 8.85
CA THR A 144 -19.35 21.87 9.39
C THR A 144 -18.89 22.84 8.30
N THR A 145 -18.85 22.38 7.05
CA THR A 145 -18.49 23.18 5.87
C THR A 145 -19.69 23.99 5.38
N THR A 146 -19.43 25.04 4.60
CA THR A 146 -20.49 25.82 3.97
C THR A 146 -21.26 24.97 2.98
N LYS A 147 -22.60 25.01 3.07
CA LYS A 147 -23.49 24.35 2.12
C LYS A 147 -23.25 24.87 0.70
N PRO A 148 -22.97 24.01 -0.29
CA PRO A 148 -22.70 24.47 -1.64
C PRO A 148 -23.99 24.92 -2.35
N THR A 149 -23.82 25.68 -3.44
CA THR A 149 -24.90 25.96 -4.39
C THR A 149 -25.45 24.65 -4.94
N CYS A 150 -26.77 24.53 -5.05
CA CYS A 150 -27.35 23.39 -5.75
C CYS A 150 -27.30 23.62 -7.26
N ASP A 151 -26.48 22.85 -7.95
CA ASP A 151 -26.34 22.87 -9.41
C ASP A 151 -26.19 21.46 -9.98
N ALA A 152 -25.83 21.36 -11.27
CA ALA A 152 -25.65 20.08 -11.95
C ALA A 152 -24.55 19.21 -11.33
N THR A 153 -23.51 19.81 -10.73
CA THR A 153 -22.36 19.10 -10.15
C THR A 153 -22.67 18.53 -8.76
N THR A 154 -23.57 19.17 -8.01
CA THR A 154 -23.98 18.76 -6.67
C THR A 154 -25.35 18.06 -6.64
N ARG A 155 -25.95 17.80 -7.80
CA ARG A 155 -27.26 17.13 -7.90
C ARG A 155 -27.23 15.75 -7.26
N GLY A 156 -28.25 15.41 -6.47
CA GLY A 156 -28.37 14.14 -5.77
C GLY A 156 -27.60 14.07 -4.45
N THR A 157 -26.81 15.10 -4.12
CA THR A 157 -26.19 15.23 -2.81
C THR A 157 -27.25 15.53 -1.76
N THR A 158 -27.19 14.81 -0.63
CA THR A 158 -27.95 15.14 0.57
C THR A 158 -27.09 15.99 1.50
N TRP A 159 -27.72 16.95 2.18
CA TRP A 159 -27.05 17.90 3.04
C TRP A 159 -27.82 18.04 4.34
N PHE A 160 -27.10 17.95 5.45
CA PHE A 160 -27.63 18.27 6.77
C PHE A 160 -27.15 19.67 7.16
N THR A 161 -27.99 20.51 7.76
CA THR A 161 -27.56 21.79 8.34
C THR A 161 -27.92 21.77 9.81
N GLN A 162 -26.91 21.85 10.67
CA GLN A 162 -27.12 21.94 12.12
C GLN A 162 -27.57 23.37 12.45
N GLY A 163 -28.79 23.49 12.97
CA GLY A 163 -29.32 24.73 13.50
C GLY A 163 -28.59 25.14 14.79
N THR A 164 -28.50 26.44 15.04
CA THR A 164 -28.08 26.94 16.35
C THR A 164 -29.21 26.78 17.38
N ALA A 165 -28.95 27.12 18.65
CA ALA A 165 -29.99 27.10 19.68
C ALA A 165 -31.25 27.86 19.24
N GLY A 166 -32.41 27.20 19.35
CA GLY A 166 -33.71 27.76 18.96
C GLY A 166 -34.01 27.71 17.44
N VAL A 167 -33.09 27.20 16.62
CA VAL A 167 -33.28 27.02 15.17
C VAL A 167 -33.34 25.53 14.88
N LYS A 168 -34.30 25.09 14.06
CA LYS A 168 -34.39 23.69 13.65
C LYS A 168 -33.22 23.31 12.74
N ASP A 169 -32.80 22.04 12.81
CA ASP A 169 -31.96 21.46 11.80
C ASP A 169 -32.69 21.38 10.45
N SER A 170 -31.95 21.28 9.35
CA SER A 170 -32.51 20.96 8.04
C SER A 170 -31.82 19.75 7.42
N TYR A 171 -32.61 18.88 6.80
CA TYR A 171 -32.10 17.84 5.91
C TYR A 171 -32.67 18.06 4.51
N GLU A 172 -31.79 18.17 3.52
CA GLU A 172 -32.15 18.60 2.17
C GLU A 172 -31.46 17.75 1.09
N ILE A 173 -32.05 17.67 -0.09
CA ILE A 173 -31.43 17.08 -1.28
C ILE A 173 -31.36 18.10 -2.41
N CYS A 174 -30.23 18.17 -3.12
CA CYS A 174 -30.11 19.01 -4.31
C CYS A 174 -30.79 18.30 -5.49
N ALA A 175 -31.85 18.90 -6.02
CA ALA A 175 -32.67 18.31 -7.09
C ALA A 175 -32.92 19.30 -8.23
N LYS A 176 -33.11 18.76 -9.44
CA LYS A 176 -33.54 19.50 -10.63
C LYS A 176 -35.04 19.32 -10.81
N ASP A 177 -35.77 20.40 -11.07
CA ASP A 177 -37.18 20.34 -11.43
C ASP A 177 -37.42 20.20 -12.95
N VAL A 178 -38.69 20.25 -13.34
CA VAL A 178 -39.12 20.11 -14.74
C VAL A 178 -38.74 21.29 -15.63
N GLY A 179 -38.38 22.44 -15.03
CA GLY A 179 -37.92 23.63 -15.75
C GLY A 179 -36.39 23.71 -15.83
N ASP A 180 -35.70 22.60 -15.56
CA ASP A 180 -34.23 22.51 -15.46
C ASP A 180 -33.62 23.41 -14.38
N ALA A 181 -34.41 23.91 -13.43
CA ALA A 181 -33.91 24.69 -12.31
C ALA A 181 -33.45 23.76 -11.18
N TYR A 182 -32.30 24.08 -10.60
CA TYR A 182 -31.70 23.34 -9.49
C TYR A 182 -31.99 24.06 -8.18
N SER A 183 -32.48 23.32 -7.18
CA SER A 183 -32.70 23.86 -5.84
C SER A 183 -32.59 22.80 -4.77
N TRP A 184 -32.20 23.23 -3.58
CA TRP A 184 -32.26 22.42 -2.38
C TRP A 184 -33.71 22.20 -1.97
N ARG A 185 -34.10 20.94 -1.80
CA ARG A 185 -35.45 20.54 -1.39
C ARG A 185 -35.39 19.96 0.02
N THR A 186 -36.12 20.56 0.94
CA THR A 186 -36.22 20.10 2.33
C THR A 186 -36.97 18.78 2.42
N ILE A 187 -36.36 17.85 3.14
CA ILE A 187 -36.90 16.54 3.51
C ILE A 187 -37.36 16.57 4.98
N TYR A 188 -36.66 17.32 5.85
CA TYR A 188 -36.98 17.54 7.26
C TYR A 188 -36.49 18.94 7.71
#